data_AF-A0A9E1EVC5-F1
#
_entry.id   AF-A0A9E1EVC5-F1
#
_cell.length_a   1.000
_cell.length_b   1.000
_cell.length_c   1.000
_cell.angle_alpha   90.00
_cell.angle_beta   90.00
_cell.angle_gamma   90.00
#
_symmetry.space_group_name_H-M   'P 1'
#
loop_
_entity.id
_entity.type
_entity.pdbx_description
1 polymer ?
#
loop_
_entity_poly.entity_id
_entity_poly.type
_entity_poly.pdbx_seq_one_letter_code
_entity_poly.pdbx_strand_id
1 'polypeptide(L)'
;MFLLGGVLFWLIGLMDEAWPGAPLAVQMALGAWGITCAEFLTGLVVNRALGLGVWDYSKQPHNLMGQICLPFAACWVGLAGAAVILDDVLRWVLFGEAFSLPPVF
;
A
#
# COMPACT_ATOMS: atom_id res chain seq x y z
N MET A 1 0.74 10.02 -7.73
CA MET A 1 0.44 8.59 -7.55
C MET A 1 1.67 7.71 -7.70
N PHE A 2 2.49 7.88 -8.75
CA PHE A 2 3.73 7.10 -8.88
C PHE A 2 4.68 7.25 -7.67
N LEU A 3 5.00 8.49 -7.26
CA LEU A 3 5.90 8.72 -6.11
C LEU A 3 5.33 8.16 -4.79
N LEU A 4 4.06 8.42 -4.51
CA LEU A 4 3.38 7.89 -3.31
C LEU A 4 3.40 6.35 -3.31
N GLY A 5 3.07 5.73 -4.45
CA GLY A 5 3.09 4.29 -4.62
C GLY A 5 4.50 3.70 -4.43
N GLY A 6 5.54 4.35 -4.97
CA GLY A 6 6.93 3.94 -4.76
C GLY A 6 7.37 4.01 -3.30
N VAL A 7 7.00 5.09 -2.59
CA VAL A 7 7.28 5.21 -1.15
C VAL A 7 6.54 4.14 -0.36
N LEU A 8 5.26 3.91 -0.64
CA LEU A 8 4.47 2.88 0.06
C LEU A 8 4.97 1.47 -0.23
N PHE A 9 5.37 1.17 -1.47
CA PHE A 9 6.00 -0.10 -1.83
C PHE A 9 7.27 -0.33 -1.01
N TRP A 10 8.16 0.67 -0.98
CA TRP A 10 9.39 0.60 -0.20
C TRP A 10 9.14 0.43 1.31
N LEU A 11 8.13 1.12 1.86
CA LEU A 11 7.76 0.98 3.28
C LEU A 11 7.17 -0.40 3.60
N ILE A 12 6.38 -0.98 2.70
CA ILE A 12 5.84 -2.33 2.85
C ILE A 12 6.97 -3.37 2.81
N GLY A 13 7.89 -3.27 1.85
CA GLY A 13 9.07 -4.14 1.81
C GLY A 13 9.97 -3.99 3.05
N LEU A 14 10.18 -2.76 3.52
CA LEU A 14 10.93 -2.52 4.76
C LEU A 14 10.24 -3.12 6.00
N MET A 15 8.89 -3.12 6.03
CA MET A 15 8.13 -3.73 7.11
C MET A 15 8.30 -5.26 7.15
N ASP A 16 8.32 -5.90 5.99
CA ASP A 16 8.56 -7.35 5.87
C ASP A 16 9.96 -7.73 6.40
N GLU A 17 10.99 -7.02 5.93
CA GLU A 17 12.37 -7.20 6.39
C GLU A 17 12.56 -6.93 7.88
N ALA A 18 11.87 -5.90 8.41
CA ALA A 18 11.93 -5.58 9.83
C ALA A 18 11.21 -6.61 10.71
N TRP A 19 10.32 -7.42 10.14
CA TRP A 19 9.56 -8.43 10.86
C TRP A 19 9.43 -9.77 10.09
N PRO A 20 10.53 -10.55 9.95
CA PRO A 20 10.58 -11.74 9.08
C PRO A 20 9.63 -12.90 9.46
N GLY A 21 9.07 -12.86 10.67
CA GLY A 21 8.09 -13.85 11.16
C GLY A 21 6.65 -13.38 11.09
N ALA A 22 6.37 -12.19 10.55
CA ALA A 22 5.03 -11.66 10.45
C ALA A 22 4.20 -12.46 9.45
N PRO A 23 2.97 -12.87 9.81
CA PRO A 23 2.06 -13.45 8.83
C PRO A 23 1.78 -12.48 7.69
N LEU A 24 1.79 -12.99 6.44
CA LEU A 24 1.48 -12.22 5.25
C LEU A 24 0.12 -11.52 5.38
N ALA A 25 -0.88 -12.19 5.97
CA ALA A 25 -2.19 -11.59 6.22
C ALA A 25 -2.11 -10.31 7.09
N VAL A 26 -1.23 -10.29 8.10
CA VAL A 26 -1.03 -9.11 8.96
C VAL A 26 -0.35 -8.00 8.18
N GLN A 27 0.67 -8.34 7.39
CA GLN A 27 1.37 -7.38 6.54
C GLN A 27 0.45 -6.78 5.47
N MET A 28 -0.39 -7.59 4.84
CA MET A 28 -1.41 -7.16 3.88
C MET A 28 -2.40 -6.17 4.51
N ALA A 29 -2.88 -6.47 5.73
CA ALA A 29 -3.81 -5.61 6.43
C ALA A 29 -3.17 -4.27 6.84
N LEU A 30 -1.96 -4.31 7.40
CA LEU A 30 -1.21 -3.10 7.78
C LEU A 30 -0.79 -2.27 6.57
N GLY A 31 -0.34 -2.92 5.50
CA GLY A 31 0.02 -2.28 4.23
C GLY A 31 -1.19 -1.61 3.59
N ALA A 32 -2.33 -2.29 3.50
CA ALA A 32 -3.57 -1.71 3.00
C ALA A 32 -4.03 -0.51 3.82
N TRP A 33 -4.00 -0.63 5.15
CA TRP A 33 -4.32 0.46 6.05
C TRP A 33 -3.39 1.66 5.85
N GLY A 34 -2.08 1.43 5.75
CA GLY A 34 -1.07 2.45 5.46
C GLY A 34 -1.31 3.14 4.12
N ILE A 35 -1.60 2.38 3.06
CA ILE A 35 -1.96 2.91 1.73
C ILE A 35 -3.20 3.81 1.86
N THR A 36 -4.28 3.32 2.46
CA THR A 36 -5.51 4.11 2.62
C THR A 36 -5.29 5.40 3.40
N CYS A 37 -4.51 5.37 4.49
CA CYS A 37 -4.18 6.58 5.25
C CYS A 37 -3.35 7.56 4.41
N ALA A 38 -2.34 7.08 3.69
CA ALA A 38 -1.47 7.91 2.88
C ALA A 38 -2.20 8.51 1.67
N GLU A 39 -3.11 7.77 1.04
CA GLU A 39 -4.00 8.26 0.00
C GLU A 39 -4.92 9.36 0.52
N PHE A 40 -5.52 9.17 1.69
CA PHE A 40 -6.38 10.18 2.30
C PHE A 40 -5.63 11.48 2.58
N LEU A 41 -4.47 11.39 3.24
CA LEU A 41 -3.64 12.56 3.57
C LEU A 41 -3.15 13.27 2.31
N THR A 42 -2.70 12.50 1.31
CA THR A 42 -2.28 13.07 0.02
C THR A 42 -3.45 13.77 -0.66
N GLY A 43 -4.62 13.13 -0.70
CA GLY A 43 -5.86 13.68 -1.23
C GLY A 43 -6.25 15.00 -0.58
N LEU A 44 -6.15 15.10 0.75
CA LEU A 44 -6.39 16.37 1.46
C LEU A 44 -5.45 17.47 0.97
N VAL A 45 -4.16 17.19 0.79
CA VAL A 45 -3.20 18.18 0.29
C VAL A 45 -3.51 18.53 -1.17
N VAL A 46 -3.56 17.56 -2.06
CA VAL A 46 -3.62 17.82 -3.51
C VAL A 46 -4.99 18.30 -3.98
N ASN A 47 -6.08 17.82 -3.37
CA ASN A 47 -7.43 18.16 -3.79
C ASN A 47 -8.06 19.24 -2.94
N ARG A 48 -7.85 19.24 -1.61
CA ARG A 48 -8.49 20.22 -0.72
C ARG A 48 -7.65 21.49 -0.55
N ALA A 49 -6.33 21.36 -0.40
CA ALA A 49 -5.47 22.54 -0.26
C ALA A 49 -5.07 23.14 -1.62
N LEU A 50 -4.72 22.30 -2.61
CA LEU A 50 -4.24 22.76 -3.91
C LEU A 50 -5.30 22.80 -5.02
N GLY A 51 -6.47 22.18 -4.82
CA GLY A 51 -7.58 22.23 -5.78
C GLY A 51 -7.34 21.49 -7.10
N LEU A 52 -6.40 20.54 -7.15
CA LEU A 52 -5.98 19.89 -8.40
C LEU A 52 -7.01 18.87 -8.95
N GLY A 53 -7.93 18.38 -8.11
CA GLY A 53 -9.03 17.51 -8.53
C GLY A 53 -8.60 16.16 -9.10
N VAL A 54 -7.49 15.60 -8.62
CA VAL A 54 -6.93 14.31 -9.04
C VAL A 54 -7.45 13.18 -8.14
N TRP A 55 -7.80 12.02 -8.70
CA TRP A 55 -8.31 10.88 -7.90
C TRP A 55 -9.55 11.24 -7.06
N ASP A 56 -10.61 11.66 -7.75
CA ASP A 56 -11.90 11.94 -7.10
C ASP A 56 -12.75 10.67 -6.95
N TYR A 57 -12.89 10.21 -5.71
CA TYR A 57 -13.74 9.08 -5.32
C TYR A 57 -15.16 9.51 -4.90
N SER A 58 -15.56 10.77 -5.10
CA SER A 58 -16.87 11.31 -4.68
C SER A 58 -18.08 10.50 -5.18
N LYS A 59 -17.93 9.83 -6.34
CA LYS A 59 -18.97 9.01 -6.96
C LYS A 59 -18.96 7.54 -6.52
N GLN A 60 -17.99 7.13 -5.71
CA GLN A 60 -17.86 5.75 -5.25
C GLN A 60 -18.64 5.54 -3.94
N PRO A 61 -19.23 4.35 -3.73
CA PRO A 61 -19.92 4.04 -2.50
C PRO A 61 -18.95 4.04 -1.32
N HIS A 62 -19.42 4.47 -0.15
CA HIS A 62 -18.63 4.55 1.09
C HIS A 62 -17.32 5.33 0.92
N ASN A 63 -17.35 6.42 0.15
CA ASN A 63 -16.22 7.34 0.06
C ASN A 63 -16.13 8.25 1.31
N LEU A 64 -14.90 8.65 1.63
CA LEU A 64 -14.62 9.65 2.65
C LEU A 64 -14.06 10.89 1.97
N MET A 65 -14.84 11.98 1.98
CA MET A 65 -14.48 13.28 1.40
C MET A 65 -14.05 13.21 -0.09
N GLY A 66 -14.47 12.18 -0.82
CA GLY A 66 -14.02 11.89 -2.18
C GLY A 66 -12.52 11.60 -2.32
N GLN A 67 -11.78 11.35 -1.22
CA GLN A 67 -10.32 11.12 -1.26
C GLN A 67 -9.95 9.64 -1.19
N ILE A 68 -10.74 8.85 -0.47
CA ILE A 68 -10.63 7.39 -0.39
C ILE A 68 -12.04 6.78 -0.42
N CYS A 69 -12.14 5.48 -0.64
CA CYS A 69 -13.38 4.74 -0.45
C CYS A 69 -13.14 3.28 -0.06
N LEU A 70 -14.15 2.67 0.57
CA LEU A 70 -14.05 1.33 1.11
C LEU A 70 -13.72 0.24 0.06
N PRO A 71 -14.30 0.23 -1.15
CA PRO A 71 -13.97 -0.79 -2.15
C PRO A 71 -12.49 -0.80 -2.53
N PHE A 72 -11.88 0.38 -2.70
CA PHE A 72 -10.46 0.48 -3.05
C PHE A 72 -9.56 0.17 -1.86
N ALA A 73 -9.95 0.58 -0.64
CA ALA A 73 -9.26 0.16 0.58
C ALA A 73 -9.19 -1.38 0.70
N ALA A 74 -10.25 -2.09 0.31
CA ALA A 74 -10.25 -3.55 0.24
C ALA A 74 -9.31 -4.08 -0.86
N CYS A 75 -9.28 -3.45 -2.04
CA CYS A 75 -8.33 -3.81 -3.09
C CYS A 75 -6.86 -3.68 -2.65
N TRP A 76 -6.55 -2.71 -1.78
CA TRP A 76 -5.20 -2.51 -1.27
C TRP A 76 -4.69 -3.66 -0.42
N VAL A 77 -5.55 -4.51 0.15
CA VAL A 77 -5.15 -5.73 0.86
C VAL A 77 -4.43 -6.69 -0.09
N GLY A 78 -5.02 -6.95 -1.26
CA GLY A 78 -4.40 -7.79 -2.28
C GLY A 78 -3.13 -7.15 -2.85
N LEU A 79 -3.18 -5.84 -3.11
CA LEU A 79 -2.02 -5.13 -3.65
C LEU A 79 -0.84 -5.07 -2.67
N ALA A 80 -1.10 -4.92 -1.37
CA ALA A 80 -0.07 -4.97 -0.34
C ALA A 80 0.61 -6.34 -0.28
N GLY A 81 -0.17 -7.43 -0.39
CA GLY A 81 0.42 -8.78 -0.47
C GLY A 81 1.26 -8.99 -1.73
N ALA A 82 0.79 -8.49 -2.87
CA ALA A 82 1.58 -8.50 -4.10
C ALA A 82 2.85 -7.65 -3.97
N ALA A 83 2.81 -6.54 -3.23
CA ALA A 83 3.97 -5.69 -2.98
C ALA A 83 5.04 -6.40 -2.13
N VAL A 84 4.65 -7.09 -1.06
CA VAL A 84 5.57 -7.90 -0.24
C VAL A 84 6.30 -8.93 -1.11
N ILE A 85 5.54 -9.79 -1.81
CA ILE A 85 6.12 -10.85 -2.65
C ILE A 85 7.01 -10.27 -3.75
N LEU A 86 6.60 -9.14 -4.34
CA LEU A 86 7.39 -8.50 -5.38
C LEU A 86 8.70 -7.92 -4.83
N ASP A 87 8.71 -7.36 -3.62
CA ASP A 87 9.93 -6.86 -2.96
C ASP A 87 10.94 -8.01 -2.75
N ASP A 88 10.49 -9.16 -2.23
CA ASP A 88 11.31 -10.36 -2.07
C ASP A 88 11.92 -10.84 -3.39
N VAL A 89 11.09 -10.89 -4.45
CA VAL A 89 11.54 -11.29 -5.79
C VAL A 89 12.57 -10.30 -6.33
N LEU A 90 12.36 -9.00 -6.15
CA LEU A 90 13.30 -7.98 -6.60
C LEU A 90 14.63 -8.09 -5.85
N ARG A 91 14.59 -8.32 -4.54
CA ARG A 91 15.80 -8.50 -3.73
C ARG A 91 16.59 -9.74 -4.11
N TRP A 92 15.88 -10.86 -4.31
CA TRP A 92 16.49 -12.09 -4.79
C TRP A 92 17.17 -11.89 -6.16
N VAL A 93 16.49 -11.27 -7.12
CA VAL A 93 17.01 -11.09 -8.49
C VAL A 93 18.14 -10.07 -8.55
N LEU A 94 18.01 -8.94 -7.83
CA LEU A 94 18.93 -7.81 -7.95
C LEU A 94 20.12 -7.90 -6.99
N PHE A 95 19.93 -8.44 -5.79
CA PHE A 95 20.94 -8.48 -4.73
C PHE A 95 21.38 -9.90 -4.36
N GLY A 96 20.71 -10.94 -4.89
CA GLY A 96 21.06 -12.34 -4.59
C GLY A 96 20.70 -12.77 -3.17
N GLU A 97 19.80 -12.04 -2.51
CA GLU A 97 19.31 -12.40 -1.17
C GLU A 97 18.52 -13.71 -1.19
N ALA A 98 18.48 -14.42 -0.06
CA ALA A 98 17.72 -15.66 0.02
C ALA A 98 16.22 -15.36 -0.08
N PHE A 99 15.53 -16.02 -1.01
CA PHE A 99 14.09 -15.85 -1.15
C PHE A 99 13.36 -16.44 0.06
N SER A 100 12.67 -15.59 0.82
CA SER A 100 11.90 -15.99 2.00
C SER A 100 10.46 -15.52 1.89
N LEU A 101 9.54 -16.44 1.63
CA LEU A 101 8.12 -16.09 1.68
C LEU A 101 7.62 -16.05 3.13
N PRO A 102 6.90 -14.98 3.54
CA PRO A 102 6.29 -14.94 4.85
C PRO A 102 5.22 -16.03 5.01
N PRO A 103 5.00 -16.55 6.23
CA PRO A 103 3.94 -17.49 6.49
C PRO A 103 2.58 -16.86 6.17
N VAL A 104 1.65 -17.64 5.61
CA VAL A 104 0.35 -17.09 5.20
C VAL A 104 -0.50 -16.67 6.40
N PHE A 105 -0.40 -17.41 7.53
CA PHE A 105 -1.15 -17.21 8.78
C PHE A 105 -0.23 -17.27 10.00
#